data_AF-A0A8J6C5Y8-F1
#
_entry.id   AF-A0A8J6C5Y8-F1
#
_cell.length_a   1.000
_cell.length_b   1.000
_cell.length_c   1.000
_cell.angle_alpha   90.00
_cell.angle_beta   90.00
_cell.angle_gamma   90.00
#
_symmetry.space_group_name_H-M   'P 1'
#
loop_
_entity.id
_entity.type
_entity.pdbx_description
1 polymer ?
#
loop_
_entity_poly.entity_id
_entity_poly.type
_entity_poly.pdbx_seq_one_letter_code
_entity_poly.pdbx_strand_id
1 'polypeptide(L)'
;MSTEIEETVKRLTSFKGVKGLFVINQDGIPIRYTFEPELVTHYAALVHQLVNQTRAIVRELDSTDDLVTLRVRSKNHELIIAPEKEYCMCVVHIPDVTHD
;
A
#
# COMPACT_ATOMS: atom_id res chain seq x y z
N MET A 1 -4.59 -14.42 -16.48
CA MET A 1 -3.78 -13.48 -15.69
C MET A 1 -4.61 -12.34 -15.10
N SER A 2 -5.57 -11.73 -15.82
CA SER A 2 -6.44 -10.69 -15.24
C SER A 2 -7.39 -11.20 -14.13
N THR A 3 -7.97 -12.39 -14.30
CA THR A 3 -8.98 -12.96 -13.37
C THR A 3 -8.43 -13.24 -11.96
N GLU A 4 -7.24 -13.83 -11.86
CA GLU A 4 -6.61 -14.18 -10.57
C GLU A 4 -6.29 -12.95 -9.70
N ILE A 5 -5.85 -11.86 -10.35
CA ILE A 5 -5.58 -10.58 -9.69
C ILE A 5 -6.89 -9.98 -9.18
N GLU A 6 -7.95 -10.01 -9.99
CA GLU A 6 -9.27 -9.50 -9.59
C GLU A 6 -9.89 -10.29 -8.44
N GLU A 7 -9.76 -11.62 -8.46
CA GLU A 7 -10.16 -12.48 -7.34
C GLU A 7 -9.36 -12.16 -6.08
N THR A 8 -8.06 -11.92 -6.21
CA THR A 8 -7.20 -11.53 -5.09
C THR A 8 -7.60 -10.16 -4.52
N VAL A 9 -7.84 -9.17 -5.38
CA VAL A 9 -8.31 -7.84 -4.96
C VAL A 9 -9.66 -7.93 -4.26
N LYS A 10 -10.59 -8.73 -4.80
CA LYS A 10 -11.89 -8.96 -4.18
C LYS A 10 -11.77 -9.64 -2.82
N ARG A 11 -10.90 -10.66 -2.70
CA ARG A 11 -10.60 -11.35 -1.44
C ARG A 11 -10.00 -10.38 -0.41
N LEU A 12 -9.02 -9.55 -0.81
CA LEU A 12 -8.41 -8.57 0.08
C LEU A 12 -9.42 -7.52 0.56
N THR A 13 -10.30 -7.05 -0.34
CA THR A 13 -11.33 -6.07 0.00
C THR A 13 -12.42 -6.66 0.90
N SER A 14 -12.62 -7.98 0.89
CA SER A 14 -13.60 -8.65 1.76
C SER A 14 -13.16 -8.77 3.23
N PHE A 15 -11.89 -8.49 3.56
CA PHE A 15 -11.45 -8.54 4.96
C PHE A 15 -12.10 -7.43 5.79
N LYS A 16 -12.55 -7.77 7.00
CA LYS A 16 -13.16 -6.83 7.95
C LYS A 16 -12.17 -5.69 8.21
N GLY A 17 -12.60 -4.47 7.93
CA GLY A 17 -11.82 -3.25 8.19
C GLY A 17 -11.06 -2.71 7.00
N VAL A 18 -10.92 -3.46 5.90
CA VAL A 18 -10.35 -2.95 4.65
C VAL A 18 -11.35 -2.00 3.99
N LYS A 19 -10.95 -0.73 3.81
CA LYS A 19 -11.73 0.25 3.04
C LYS A 19 -11.48 0.13 1.54
N GLY A 20 -10.28 -0.33 1.19
CA GLY A 20 -9.87 -0.52 -0.19
C GLY A 20 -8.36 -0.61 -0.30
N LEU A 21 -7.90 -0.81 -1.52
CA LEU A 21 -6.49 -0.92 -1.86
C LEU A 21 -6.20 -0.23 -3.19
N PHE A 22 -4.92 0.03 -3.40
CA PHE A 22 -4.35 0.43 -4.68
C PHE A 22 -2.94 -0.15 -4.85
N VAL A 23 -2.54 -0.37 -6.09
CA VAL A 23 -1.22 -0.85 -6.48
C VAL A 23 -0.60 0.20 -7.40
N ILE A 24 0.63 0.58 -7.10
CA ILE A 24 1.43 1.51 -7.90
C ILE A 24 2.64 0.80 -8.49
N ASN A 25 3.11 1.25 -9.64
CA ASN A 25 4.39 0.82 -10.18
C ASN A 25 5.57 1.60 -9.55
N GLN A 26 6.79 1.29 -10.00
CA GLN A 26 8.02 1.99 -9.59
C GLN A 26 8.06 3.49 -9.91
N ASP A 27 7.20 3.99 -10.80
CA ASP A 27 7.12 5.42 -11.14
C ASP A 27 6.06 6.17 -10.30
N GLY A 28 5.42 5.46 -9.36
CA GLY A 28 4.32 6.02 -8.57
C GLY A 28 3.00 6.14 -9.33
N ILE A 29 2.83 5.43 -10.43
CA ILE A 29 1.61 5.44 -11.24
C ILE A 29 0.67 4.33 -10.76
N PRO A 30 -0.60 4.64 -10.42
CA PRO A 30 -1.58 3.62 -10.07
C PRO A 30 -1.91 2.70 -11.25
N ILE A 31 -1.81 1.38 -11.04
CA ILE A 31 -2.14 0.36 -12.06
C ILE A 31 -3.45 -0.37 -11.76
N ARG A 32 -3.82 -0.47 -10.48
CA ARG A 32 -5.06 -1.09 -9.99
C ARG A 32 -5.49 -0.40 -8.72
N TYR A 33 -6.78 -0.18 -8.54
CA TYR A 33 -7.31 0.48 -7.36
C TYR A 33 -8.81 0.23 -7.20
N THR A 34 -9.29 0.47 -5.99
CA THR A 34 -10.71 0.31 -5.59
C THR A 34 -11.37 1.65 -5.21
N PHE A 35 -10.60 2.74 -5.22
CA PHE A 35 -11.05 4.09 -4.92
C PHE A 35 -11.17 4.93 -6.21
N GLU A 36 -11.69 6.15 -6.08
CA GLU A 36 -11.77 7.10 -7.20
C GLU A 36 -10.37 7.46 -7.75
N PRO A 37 -10.19 7.56 -9.08
CA PRO A 37 -8.89 7.76 -9.70
C PRO A 37 -8.12 8.99 -9.20
N GLU A 38 -8.80 10.11 -8.94
CA GLU A 38 -8.20 11.35 -8.47
C GLU A 38 -7.57 11.18 -7.08
N LEU A 39 -8.30 10.52 -6.18
CA LEU A 39 -7.84 10.23 -4.83
C LEU A 39 -6.60 9.32 -4.87
N VAL A 40 -6.68 8.24 -5.66
CA VAL A 40 -5.58 7.27 -5.78
C VAL A 40 -4.32 7.93 -6.34
N THR A 41 -4.47 8.82 -7.32
CA THR A 41 -3.34 9.56 -7.91
C THR A 41 -2.62 10.38 -6.84
N HIS A 42 -3.36 11.06 -5.96
CA HIS A 42 -2.78 11.83 -4.87
C HIS A 42 -2.07 10.92 -3.85
N TYR A 43 -2.73 9.83 -3.44
CA TYR A 43 -2.13 8.84 -2.53
C TYR A 43 -0.87 8.20 -3.10
N ALA A 44 -0.87 7.87 -4.38
CA ALA A 44 0.24 7.22 -5.06
C ALA A 44 1.50 8.09 -5.05
N ALA A 45 1.37 9.38 -5.36
CA ALA A 45 2.50 10.32 -5.33
C ALA A 45 3.12 10.40 -3.92
N LEU A 46 2.28 10.55 -2.89
CA LEU A 46 2.74 10.67 -1.50
C LEU A 46 3.35 9.37 -0.98
N VAL A 47 2.71 8.23 -1.24
CA VAL A 47 3.21 6.92 -0.79
C VAL A 47 4.50 6.56 -1.51
N HIS A 48 4.60 6.83 -2.81
CA HIS A 48 5.82 6.57 -3.57
C HIS A 48 7.02 7.34 -2.97
N GLN A 49 6.84 8.64 -2.71
CA GLN A 49 7.87 9.46 -2.06
C GLN A 49 8.24 8.91 -0.67
N LEU A 50 7.23 8.57 0.15
CA LEU A 50 7.43 8.06 1.51
C LEU A 50 8.21 6.72 1.52
N VAL A 51 7.85 5.79 0.64
CA VAL A 51 8.51 4.49 0.52
C VAL A 51 9.97 4.65 0.11
N ASN A 52 10.26 5.51 -0.87
CA ASN A 52 11.62 5.75 -1.33
C ASN A 52 12.51 6.34 -0.22
N GLN A 53 11.99 7.32 0.52
CA GLN A 53 12.70 7.90 1.67
C GLN A 53 12.93 6.87 2.77
N THR A 54 11.89 6.09 3.11
CA THR A 54 12.00 5.05 4.16
C THR A 54 13.01 3.98 3.78
N ARG A 55 12.99 3.50 2.54
CA ARG A 55 13.95 2.51 2.03
C ARG A 55 15.39 3.03 2.08
N ALA A 56 15.61 4.29 1.74
CA ALA A 56 16.92 4.92 1.82
C ALA A 56 17.44 4.96 3.28
N ILE A 57 16.58 5.36 4.22
CA ILE A 57 16.92 5.43 5.65
C ILE A 57 17.22 4.03 6.22
N VAL A 58 16.41 3.01 5.89
CA VAL A 58 16.66 1.63 6.34
C VAL A 58 18.04 1.15 5.89
N ARG A 59 18.39 1.39 4.62
CA ARG A 59 19.70 1.01 4.07
C ARG A 59 20.88 1.81 4.62
N GLU A 60 20.64 3.06 5.02
CA GLU A 60 21.64 3.87 5.71
C GLU A 60 21.93 3.34 7.12
N LEU A 61 20.91 2.79 7.80
CA LEU A 61 21.05 2.16 9.11
C LEU A 61 21.72 0.78 9.02
N ASP A 62 21.31 -0.06 8.06
CA ASP A 62 21.92 -1.36 7.76
C ASP A 62 21.84 -1.65 6.26
N SER A 63 23.00 -1.71 5.61
CA SER A 63 23.10 -1.96 4.16
C SER A 63 22.61 -3.34 3.71
N THR A 64 22.41 -4.27 4.66
CA THR A 64 21.95 -5.64 4.39
C THR A 64 20.45 -5.83 4.67
N ASP A 65 19.80 -4.83 5.25
CA ASP A 65 18.37 -4.85 5.55
C ASP A 65 17.55 -4.20 4.42
N ASP A 66 16.32 -4.68 4.22
CA ASP A 66 15.41 -4.20 3.19
C ASP A 66 14.02 -3.98 3.78
N LEU A 67 13.39 -2.87 3.37
CA LEU A 67 12.03 -2.53 3.79
C LEU A 67 11.02 -3.55 3.24
N VAL A 68 10.48 -4.40 4.11
CA VAL A 68 9.45 -5.40 3.75
C VAL A 68 8.03 -4.82 3.80
N THR A 69 7.68 -4.12 4.88
CA THR A 69 6.39 -3.44 5.00
C THR A 69 6.52 -2.14 5.78
N LEU A 70 5.64 -1.19 5.49
CA LEU A 70 5.49 0.06 6.21
C LEU A 70 4.03 0.21 6.63
N ARG A 71 3.79 0.45 7.94
CA ARG A 71 2.46 0.64 8.50
C ARG A 71 2.33 2.04 9.09
N VAL A 72 1.48 2.86 8.50
CA VAL A 72 1.24 4.25 8.93
C VAL A 72 -0.17 4.37 9.49
N ARG A 73 -0.28 4.56 10.80
CA ARG A 73 -1.57 4.69 11.50
C ARG A 73 -1.88 6.16 11.77
N SER A 74 -3.07 6.58 11.36
CA SER A 74 -3.71 7.84 11.74
C SER A 74 -4.96 7.56 12.57
N LYS A 75 -5.62 8.62 13.07
CA LYS A 75 -6.88 8.49 13.82
C LYS A 75 -8.01 7.87 13.01
N ASN A 76 -8.05 8.11 11.69
CA ASN A 76 -9.18 7.73 10.85
C ASN A 76 -8.86 6.54 9.92
N HIS A 77 -7.58 6.34 9.63
CA HIS A 77 -7.11 5.38 8.63
C HIS A 77 -5.78 4.77 9.04
N GLU A 78 -5.57 3.55 8.61
CA GLU A 78 -4.31 2.86 8.71
C GLU A 78 -3.87 2.41 7.31
N LEU A 79 -2.70 2.88 6.89
CA LEU A 79 -2.08 2.50 5.63
C LEU A 79 -1.12 1.35 5.88
N ILE A 80 -1.35 0.23 5.22
CA ILE A 80 -0.44 -0.91 5.19
C ILE A 80 0.17 -0.94 3.80
N ILE A 81 1.47 -0.68 3.72
CA ILE A 81 2.22 -0.49 2.49
C ILE A 81 3.21 -1.64 2.38
N ALA A 82 3.12 -2.42 1.32
CA ALA A 82 4.01 -3.53 1.01
C ALA A 82 4.75 -3.19 -0.29
N PRO A 83 5.96 -2.62 -0.21
CA PRO A 83 6.79 -2.36 -1.37
C PRO A 83 7.49 -3.63 -1.85
N GLU A 84 7.40 -3.90 -3.14
CA GLU A 84 8.16 -4.93 -3.85
C GLU A 84 9.11 -4.27 -4.86
N LYS A 85 9.86 -5.07 -5.63
CA LYS A 85 10.85 -4.57 -6.60
C LYS A 85 10.24 -3.62 -7.63
N GLU A 86 9.16 -4.03 -8.28
CA GLU A 86 8.55 -3.31 -9.42
C GLU A 86 7.22 -2.65 -9.08
N TYR A 87 6.61 -3.05 -7.97
CA TYR A 87 5.27 -2.65 -7.57
C TYR A 87 5.22 -2.35 -6.09
N CYS A 88 4.26 -1.53 -5.68
CA CYS A 88 3.96 -1.31 -4.28
C CYS A 88 2.46 -1.43 -4.07
N MET A 89 2.05 -2.35 -3.19
CA MET A 89 0.66 -2.52 -2.80
C MET A 89 0.37 -1.72 -1.55
N CYS A 90 -0.71 -0.98 -1.56
CA CYS A 90 -1.17 -0.16 -0.45
C CYS A 90 -2.60 -0.53 -0.09
N VAL A 91 -2.83 -0.86 1.18
CA VAL A 91 -4.15 -1.16 1.72
C VAL A 91 -4.53 -0.06 2.71
N VAL A 92 -5.74 0.47 2.56
CA VAL A 92 -6.34 1.43 3.50
C VAL A 92 -7.28 0.66 4.40
N HIS A 93 -6.99 0.69 5.70
CA HIS A 93 -7.73 -0.01 6.74
C HIS A 93 -8.32 0.97 7.77
N ILE A 94 -9.30 0.52 8.54
CA ILE A 94 -9.80 1.24 9.73
C ILE A 94 -8.88 0.91 10.91
N PRO A 95 -8.32 1.91 11.63
CA PRO A 95 -7.26 1.68 12.62
C PRO A 95 -7.66 0.82 13.84
N ASP A 96 -8.95 0.81 14.20
CA ASP A 96 -9.46 0.21 15.44
C ASP A 96 -10.42 -0.98 15.20
N VAL A 97 -10.30 -1.68 14.08
CA VAL A 97 -11.06 -2.92 13.90
C VAL A 97 -10.46 -3.98 14.82
N THR A 98 -11.21 -4.37 15.85
CA THR A 98 -10.91 -5.58 16.60
C THR A 98 -11.14 -6.79 15.69
N HIS A 99 -10.07 -7.55 15.47
CA HIS A 99 -10.15 -8.89 14.91
C HIS A 99 -10.55 -9.81 16.08
N ASP A 100 -11.85 -10.11 16.18
CA ASP A 100 -12.37 -11.15 17.07
C ASP A 100 -12.15 -12.53 16.43
#